data_AF-A0A6I7QJZ7-F1
#
_entry.id   AF-A0A6I7QJZ7-F1
#
_cell.length_a   1.000
_cell.length_b   1.000
_cell.length_c   1.000
_cell.angle_alpha   90.00
_cell.angle_beta   90.00
_cell.angle_gamma   90.00
#
_symmetry.space_group_name_H-M   'P 1'
#
loop_
_entity.id
_entity.type
_entity.pdbx_description
1 polymer ?
#
loop_
_entity_poly.entity_id
_entity_poly.type
_entity_poly.pdbx_seq_one_letter_code
_entity_poly.pdbx_strand_id
1 'polypeptide(L)'
;MKLFENIIIYLFAALYLVFGLNFFFDFLPMPALEGNELAYFTLLGATGYMTAVKILELVVAAMLLFNFRRPLAYLLILPVSVNILMYDVFIANTLMLGLPMVLMNVFLIYRKRSQYGCLLK
;
A
#
# COMPACT_ATOMS: atom_id res chain seq x y z
N MET A 1 -7.78 11.49 -20.44
CA MET A 1 -6.90 10.44 -19.86
C MET A 1 -6.06 10.88 -18.67
N LYS A 2 -5.41 12.07 -18.66
CA LYS A 2 -4.58 12.52 -17.52
C LYS A 2 -5.37 12.72 -16.21
N LEU A 3 -6.62 13.20 -16.30
CA LEU A 3 -7.49 13.39 -15.14
C LEU A 3 -7.77 12.07 -14.41
N PHE A 4 -8.17 11.04 -15.15
CA PHE A 4 -8.45 9.70 -14.63
C PHE A 4 -7.24 9.08 -13.92
N GLU A 5 -6.06 9.18 -14.52
CA GLU A 5 -4.81 8.71 -13.90
C GLU A 5 -4.50 9.45 -12.61
N ASN A 6 -4.67 10.77 -12.58
CA ASN A 6 -4.48 11.55 -11.35
C ASN A 6 -5.48 11.19 -10.25
N ILE A 7 -6.74 10.92 -10.60
CA ILE A 7 -7.75 10.47 -9.63
C ILE A 7 -7.30 9.16 -8.97
N ILE A 8 -6.84 8.17 -9.77
CA ILE A 8 -6.34 6.90 -9.24
C ILE A 8 -5.12 7.14 -8.33
N ILE A 9 -4.18 8.00 -8.74
CA ILE A 9 -2.98 8.28 -7.94
C ILE A 9 -3.35 8.91 -6.60
N TYR A 10 -4.23 9.92 -6.59
CA TYR A 10 -4.63 10.58 -5.36
C TYR A 10 -5.47 9.67 -4.46
N LEU A 11 -6.34 8.83 -5.03
CA LEU A 11 -7.08 7.82 -4.28
C LEU A 11 -6.11 6.81 -3.65
N PHE A 12 -5.18 6.27 -4.43
CA PHE A 12 -4.17 5.32 -3.98
C PHE A 12 -3.28 5.92 -2.88
N ALA A 13 -2.82 7.16 -3.06
CA ALA A 13 -2.03 7.87 -2.07
C ALA A 13 -2.82 8.16 -0.79
N ALA A 14 -4.09 8.57 -0.91
CA ALA A 14 -4.95 8.83 0.23
C ALA A 14 -5.20 7.56 1.06
N LEU A 15 -5.42 6.42 0.42
CA LEU A 15 -5.60 5.15 1.14
C LEU A 15 -4.36 4.81 1.98
N TYR A 16 -3.16 4.84 1.40
CA TYR A 16 -1.92 4.59 2.16
C TYR A 16 -1.67 5.64 3.24
N LEU A 17 -2.01 6.90 2.98
CA LEU A 17 -1.87 7.96 3.98
C LEU A 17 -2.81 7.70 5.17
N VAL A 18 -4.08 7.43 4.90
CA VAL A 18 -5.10 7.21 5.93
C VAL A 18 -4.80 5.96 6.74
N PHE A 19 -4.53 4.83 6.10
CA PHE A 19 -4.21 3.58 6.81
C PHE A 19 -2.83 3.63 7.49
N GLY A 20 -1.87 4.33 6.91
CA GLY A 20 -0.57 4.58 7.51
C GLY A 20 -0.69 5.42 8.79
N LEU A 21 -1.40 6.54 8.73
CA LEU A 21 -1.64 7.40 9.90
C LEU A 21 -2.51 6.70 10.94
N ASN A 22 -3.49 5.89 10.51
CA ASN A 22 -4.37 5.19 11.43
C ASN A 22 -3.59 4.27 12.38
N PHE A 23 -2.51 3.65 11.90
CA PHE A 23 -1.67 2.81 12.74
C PHE A 23 -0.96 3.58 13.88
N PHE A 24 -0.71 4.88 13.73
CA PHE A 24 -0.02 5.69 14.74
C PHE A 24 -0.97 6.48 15.65
N PHE A 25 -2.17 6.79 15.15
CA PHE A 25 -3.11 7.68 15.82
C PHE A 25 -4.44 7.02 16.18
N ASP A 26 -4.67 5.76 15.76
CA ASP A 26 -5.83 4.93 16.08
C ASP A 26 -7.19 5.64 15.97
N PHE A 27 -7.41 6.38 14.87
CA PHE A 27 -8.63 7.19 14.69
C PHE A 27 -9.78 6.47 13.97
N LEU A 28 -9.51 5.36 13.29
CA LEU A 28 -10.50 4.47 12.70
C LEU A 28 -10.66 3.23 13.57
N PRO A 29 -11.90 2.80 13.86
CA PRO A 29 -12.14 1.56 14.56
C PRO A 29 -11.62 0.39 13.73
N MET A 30 -10.69 -0.36 14.31
CA MET A 30 -10.23 -1.61 13.72
C MET A 30 -11.32 -2.68 13.97
N PRO A 31 -11.67 -3.50 12.97
CA PRO A 31 -12.55 -4.64 13.21
C PRO A 31 -11.96 -5.55 14.30
N ALA A 32 -12.82 -6.25 15.02
CA ALA A 32 -12.38 -7.21 16.03
C ALA A 32 -11.52 -8.28 15.33
N LEU A 33 -10.24 -8.33 15.69
CA LEU A 33 -9.30 -9.31 15.16
C LEU A 33 -9.44 -10.61 15.95
N GLU A 34 -9.63 -11.72 15.24
CA GLU A 34 -9.77 -13.05 15.84
C GLU A 34 -8.83 -14.05 15.17
N GLY A 35 -8.51 -15.14 15.89
CA GLY A 35 -7.72 -16.25 15.37
C GLY A 35 -6.37 -15.82 14.79
N ASN A 36 -6.15 -16.17 13.52
CA ASN A 36 -4.87 -15.95 12.82
C ASN A 36 -4.57 -14.46 12.57
N GLU A 37 -5.60 -13.62 12.41
CA GLU A 37 -5.41 -12.17 12.23
C GLU A 37 -4.78 -11.56 13.47
N LEU A 38 -5.32 -11.88 14.65
CA LEU A 38 -4.79 -11.41 15.93
C LEU A 38 -3.35 -11.90 16.15
N ALA A 39 -3.06 -13.17 15.82
CA ALA A 39 -1.72 -13.73 15.93
C ALA A 39 -0.71 -12.99 15.04
N TYR A 40 -1.09 -12.69 13.80
CA TYR A 40 -0.25 -11.95 12.84
C TYR A 40 0.07 -10.53 13.33
N PHE A 41 -0.95 -9.77 13.72
CA PHE A 41 -0.78 -8.40 14.19
C PHE A 41 0.01 -8.33 15.51
N THR A 42 -0.21 -9.28 16.42
CA THR A 42 0.54 -9.35 17.69
C THR A 42 2.02 -9.61 17.44
N LEU A 43 2.35 -10.56 16.56
CA LEU A 43 3.74 -10.92 16.24
C LEU A 43 4.48 -9.77 15.55
N LEU A 44 3.88 -9.16 14.53
CA LEU A 44 4.52 -8.08 13.77
C LEU A 44 4.52 -6.75 14.52
N GLY A 45 3.52 -6.51 15.37
CA GLY A 45 3.46 -5.34 16.24
C GLY A 45 4.58 -5.37 17.29
N ALA A 46 4.82 -6.53 17.90
CA ALA A 46 5.85 -6.69 18.93
C ALA A 46 7.29 -6.51 18.42
N THR A 47 7.53 -6.73 17.12
CA THR A 47 8.87 -6.68 16.52
C THR A 47 9.22 -5.31 15.91
N GLY A 48 8.28 -4.37 15.86
CA GLY A 48 8.43 -3.09 15.15
C GLY A 48 8.42 -3.21 13.62
N TYR A 49 8.25 -4.41 13.07
CA TYR A 49 8.17 -4.65 11.63
C TYR A 49 6.99 -3.88 11.01
N MET A 50 5.83 -3.92 11.66
CA MET A 50 4.65 -3.21 11.18
C MET A 50 4.88 -1.68 11.15
N THR A 51 5.60 -1.14 12.14
CA THR A 51 5.98 0.27 12.17
C THR A 51 6.84 0.65 10.96
N ALA A 52 7.82 -0.17 10.60
CA ALA A 52 8.66 0.06 9.42
C ALA A 52 7.84 0.06 8.12
N VAL A 53 6.92 -0.90 7.97
CA VAL A 53 6.01 -0.96 6.81
C VAL A 53 5.14 0.30 6.74
N LYS A 54 4.58 0.75 7.87
CA LYS A 54 3.72 1.93 7.93
C LYS A 54 4.46 3.23 7.63
N ILE A 55 5.73 3.34 8.05
CA ILE A 55 6.57 4.47 7.65
C ILE A 55 6.79 4.47 6.13
N LEU A 56 7.07 3.31 5.52
CA LEU A 56 7.23 3.21 4.06
C LEU A 56 5.93 3.60 3.32
N GLU A 57 4.77 3.16 3.80
CA GLU A 57 3.47 3.56 3.27
C GLU A 57 3.30 5.09 3.30
N LEU A 58 3.62 5.73 4.43
CA LEU A 58 3.53 7.19 4.58
C LEU A 58 4.50 7.95 3.67
N VAL A 59 5.74 7.47 3.55
CA VAL A 59 6.73 8.08 2.65
C VAL A 59 6.25 8.00 1.21
N VAL A 60 5.77 6.85 0.76
CA VAL A 60 5.25 6.69 -0.61
C VAL A 60 3.99 7.53 -0.81
N ALA A 61 3.06 7.54 0.14
CA ALA A 61 1.87 8.38 0.06
C ALA A 61 2.25 9.86 -0.13
N ALA A 62 3.20 10.37 0.66
CA ALA A 62 3.72 11.73 0.50
C ALA A 62 4.35 11.95 -0.89
N MET A 63 5.19 11.02 -1.37
CA MET A 63 5.77 11.10 -2.71
C MET A 63 4.70 11.21 -3.81
N LEU A 64 3.61 10.44 -3.69
CA LEU A 64 2.51 10.46 -4.64
C LEU A 64 1.70 11.77 -4.58
N LEU A 65 1.41 12.27 -3.38
CA LEU A 65 0.68 13.53 -3.15
C LEU A 65 1.45 14.75 -3.66
N PHE A 66 2.76 14.82 -3.39
CA PHE A 66 3.63 15.91 -3.84
C PHE A 66 4.12 15.75 -5.28
N ASN A 67 3.64 14.74 -6.01
CA ASN A 67 4.07 14.42 -7.38
C ASN A 67 5.58 14.18 -7.52
N PHE A 68 6.24 13.80 -6.43
CA PHE A 68 7.67 13.62 -6.35
C PHE A 68 8.05 12.20 -6.78
N ARG A 69 8.76 12.07 -7.90
CA ARG A 69 9.29 10.79 -8.41
C ARG A 69 8.24 9.65 -8.39
N ARG A 70 7.02 9.93 -8.87
CA ARG A 70 5.90 8.97 -8.95
C ARG A 70 6.27 7.56 -9.44
N PRO A 71 7.11 7.37 -10.49
CA PRO A 71 7.50 6.03 -10.95
C PRO A 71 8.27 5.23 -9.89
N LEU A 72 9.14 5.88 -9.13
CA LEU A 72 9.86 5.25 -8.03
C LEU A 72 8.88 4.87 -6.91
N ALA A 73 7.94 5.76 -6.58
CA ALA A 73 6.93 5.50 -5.56
C ALA A 73 6.09 4.25 -5.88
N TYR A 74 5.69 4.06 -7.15
CA TYR A 74 4.93 2.87 -7.54
C TYR A 74 5.72 1.57 -7.32
N LEU A 75 7.02 1.56 -7.61
CA LEU A 75 7.88 0.40 -7.38
C LEU A 75 8.11 0.13 -5.89
N LEU A 76 8.28 1.18 -5.08
CA LEU A 76 8.49 1.05 -3.63
C LEU A 76 7.29 0.45 -2.91
N ILE A 77 6.08 0.83 -3.32
CA ILE A 77 4.84 0.36 -2.67
C ILE A 77 4.31 -0.96 -3.25
N LEU A 78 4.84 -1.42 -4.38
CA LEU A 78 4.45 -2.71 -4.97
C LEU A 78 4.63 -3.90 -3.99
N PRO A 79 5.80 -4.13 -3.36
CA PRO A 79 5.96 -5.26 -2.43
C PRO A 79 5.06 -5.13 -1.20
N VAL A 80 4.80 -3.91 -0.73
CA VAL A 80 3.85 -3.65 0.37
C VAL A 80 2.42 -4.01 -0.06
N SER A 81 2.00 -3.57 -1.25
CA SER A 81 0.69 -3.92 -1.82
C SER A 81 0.50 -5.43 -1.94
N VAL A 82 1.55 -6.14 -2.40
CA VAL A 82 1.56 -7.60 -2.52
C VAL A 82 1.50 -8.27 -1.16
N ASN A 83 2.20 -7.75 -0.14
CA ASN A 83 2.11 -8.26 1.22
C ASN A 83 0.69 -8.11 1.80
N ILE A 84 0.02 -6.98 1.55
CA ILE A 84 -1.39 -6.79 1.93
C ILE A 84 -2.29 -7.82 1.24
N LEU A 85 -2.08 -8.10 -0.06
CA LEU A 85 -2.81 -9.15 -0.76
C LEU A 85 -2.53 -10.54 -0.19
N MET A 86 -1.29 -10.84 0.19
CA MET A 86 -0.95 -12.10 0.85
C MET A 86 -1.65 -12.24 2.20
N TYR A 87 -1.69 -11.17 3.01
CA TYR A 87 -2.44 -11.13 4.25
C TYR A 87 -3.94 -11.41 4.00
N ASP A 88 -4.54 -10.70 3.04
CA ASP A 88 -5.95 -10.85 2.65
C ASP A 88 -6.28 -12.31 2.28
N VAL A 89 -5.46 -12.92 1.42
CA VAL A 89 -5.68 -14.28 0.90
C VAL A 89 -5.42 -15.36 1.96
N PHE A 90 -4.30 -15.28 2.69
CA PHE A 90 -3.85 -16.38 3.55
C PHE A 90 -4.31 -16.27 5.00
N ILE A 91 -4.64 -15.07 5.47
CA ILE A 91 -4.95 -14.83 6.88
C ILE A 91 -6.40 -14.38 7.03
N ALA A 92 -6.79 -13.29 6.37
CA ALA A 92 -8.13 -12.71 6.52
C ALA A 92 -9.20 -13.37 5.63
N ASN A 93 -8.81 -14.30 4.75
CA ASN A 93 -9.70 -15.00 3.81
C ASN A 93 -10.63 -14.05 3.04
N THR A 94 -10.11 -12.90 2.65
CA THR A 94 -10.81 -11.83 1.93
C THR A 94 -9.96 -11.36 0.75
N LEU A 95 -10.51 -10.47 -0.08
CA LEU A 95 -9.79 -9.81 -1.18
C LEU A 95 -10.06 -8.30 -1.21
N MET A 96 -10.72 -7.77 -0.17
CA MET A 96 -11.33 -6.44 -0.22
C MET A 96 -10.30 -5.31 -0.37
N LEU A 97 -9.13 -5.41 0.25
CA LEU A 97 -8.14 -4.33 0.27
C LEU A 97 -6.95 -4.64 -0.62
N GLY A 98 -6.39 -5.84 -0.53
CA GLY A 98 -5.17 -6.23 -1.23
C GLY A 98 -5.34 -6.26 -2.75
N LEU A 99 -6.47 -6.78 -3.25
CA LEU A 99 -6.68 -6.93 -4.69
C LEU A 99 -6.79 -5.56 -5.40
N PRO A 100 -7.64 -4.61 -4.95
CA PRO A 100 -7.65 -3.28 -5.54
C PRO A 100 -6.30 -2.57 -5.48
N MET A 101 -5.56 -2.69 -4.38
CA MET A 101 -4.26 -2.02 -4.24
C MET A 101 -3.22 -2.54 -5.23
N VAL A 102 -3.12 -3.86 -5.38
CA VAL A 102 -2.20 -4.46 -6.38
C VAL A 102 -2.62 -4.08 -7.79
N LEU A 103 -3.92 -4.13 -8.12
CA LEU A 103 -4.40 -3.76 -9.46
C LEU A 103 -4.12 -2.29 -9.79
N MET A 104 -4.38 -1.36 -8.86
CA MET A 104 -4.05 0.06 -9.04
C MET A 104 -2.55 0.26 -9.23
N ASN A 105 -1.73 -0.41 -8.42
CA ASN A 105 -0.28 -0.30 -8.52
C ASN A 105 0.25 -0.80 -9.88
N VAL A 106 -0.16 -2.01 -10.28
CA VAL A 106 0.24 -2.63 -11.56
C VAL A 106 -0.24 -1.76 -12.73
N PHE A 107 -1.45 -1.22 -12.69
CA PHE A 107 -1.95 -0.30 -13.70
C PHE A 107 -1.08 0.96 -13.84
N LEU A 108 -0.70 1.58 -12.72
CA LEU A 108 0.14 2.79 -12.70
C LEU A 108 1.57 2.50 -13.21
N ILE A 109 2.14 1.35 -12.84
CA ILE A 109 3.43 0.87 -13.37
C ILE A 109 3.32 0.65 -14.89
N TYR A 110 2.28 -0.06 -15.34
CA TYR A 110 2.08 -0.33 -16.76
C TYR A 110 1.95 0.96 -17.60
N ARG A 111 1.24 1.97 -17.09
CA ARG A 111 1.15 3.28 -17.76
C ARG A 111 2.49 4.01 -17.85
N LYS A 112 3.39 3.83 -16.87
CA LYS A 112 4.73 4.45 -16.84
C LYS A 112 5.84 3.52 -17.32
N ARG A 113 5.51 2.40 -17.99
CA ARG A 113 6.47 1.36 -18.40
C ARG A 113 7.68 1.86 -19.19
N SER A 114 7.50 2.92 -20.00
CA SER A 114 8.61 3.50 -20.79
C SER A 114 9.72 4.08 -19.91
N GLN A 115 9.42 4.44 -18.67
CA GLN A 115 10.38 4.99 -17.71
C GLN A 115 11.17 3.89 -16.98
N TYR A 116 10.74 2.63 -17.08
CA TYR A 116 11.42 1.48 -16.47
C TYR A 116 12.31 0.71 -17.45
N GLY A 117 12.49 1.20 -18.69
CA GLY A 117 13.30 0.52 -19.69
C GLY A 117 14.76 0.28 -19.30
N CYS A 118 15.29 1.03 -18.34
CA CYS A 118 16.63 0.83 -17.78
C CYS A 118 16.68 -0.25 -16.69
N LEU A 119 15.55 -0.62 -16.08
CA LEU A 119 15.49 -1.65 -15.03
C LEU A 119 15.34 -3.07 -15.59
N LEU A 120 14.90 -3.19 -16.84
CA LEU A 120 14.63 -4.47 -17.53
C LEU A 120 15.67 -4.81 -18.61
N LYS A 121 16.77 -4.06 -18.66
CA LYS A 121 17.95 -4.37 -19.49
C LYS A 121 19.01 -5.01 -18.62
#